data_AF-C8PP44-F1
#
_entry.id   AF-C8PP44-F1
#
_cell.length_a   1.000
_cell.length_b   1.000
_cell.length_c   1.000
_cell.angle_alpha   90.00
_cell.angle_beta   90.00
_cell.angle_gamma   90.00
#
_symmetry.space_group_name_H-M   'P 1'
#
loop_
_entity.id
_entity.type
_entity.pdbx_description
1 polymer ?
#
loop_
_entity_poly.entity_id
_entity_poly.type
_entity_poly.pdbx_seq_one_letter_code
_entity_poly.pdbx_strand_id
1 'polypeptide(L)'
;MANLSDYVQWRGDLSFEVRPFNAIDALVLCQLSYLNFFDIVPTQFDGGITLREAARIYAADSTRGTPEEFGVFINPLTADLFKTAAETERFGSILLKGFVNEIDRNADKQFAAITAVLPMGCACVVYRGTDDTITGWKEDCLLSLSAPIPSHPAAADYLSAAAETAVA
;
A
#
# COMPACT_ATOMS: atom_id res chain seq x y z
N MET A 1 -10.34 16.97 15.11
CA MET A 1 -10.42 17.18 13.64
C MET A 1 -10.65 15.83 13.00
N ALA A 2 -11.41 15.77 11.92
CA ALA A 2 -11.66 14.51 11.20
C ALA A 2 -10.38 13.98 10.51
N ASN A 3 -10.28 12.67 10.35
CA ASN A 3 -9.15 11.96 9.74
C ASN A 3 -9.61 10.86 8.74
N LEU A 4 -8.67 10.01 8.28
CA LEU A 4 -8.96 8.95 7.31
C LEU A 4 -9.96 7.91 7.83
N SER A 5 -9.93 7.58 9.13
CA SER A 5 -10.88 6.64 9.73
C SER A 5 -12.31 7.19 9.68
N ASP A 6 -12.49 8.48 9.95
CA ASP A 6 -13.80 9.14 9.82
C ASP A 6 -14.31 9.09 8.37
N TYR A 7 -13.42 9.29 7.39
CA TYR A 7 -13.76 9.17 5.96
C TYR A 7 -14.21 7.76 5.61
N VAL A 8 -13.45 6.74 6.03
CA VAL A 8 -13.79 5.33 5.77
C VAL A 8 -15.12 4.96 6.43
N GLN A 9 -15.37 5.40 7.66
CA GLN A 9 -16.64 5.17 8.35
C GLN A 9 -17.82 5.84 7.64
N TRP A 10 -17.62 7.04 7.10
CA TRP A 10 -18.70 7.80 6.48
C TRP A 10 -18.96 7.46 5.00
N ARG A 11 -17.93 7.06 4.24
CA ARG A 11 -18.02 6.82 2.79
C ARG A 11 -17.81 5.37 2.39
N GLY A 12 -17.44 4.51 3.34
CA GLY A 12 -17.25 3.09 3.12
C GLY A 12 -18.51 2.34 2.68
N ASP A 13 -19.68 2.91 2.92
CA ASP A 13 -20.99 2.40 2.49
C ASP A 13 -21.24 2.53 0.99
N LEU A 14 -20.44 3.32 0.25
CA LEU A 14 -20.67 3.58 -1.17
C LEU A 14 -19.72 2.79 -2.08
N SER A 15 -20.29 2.06 -3.03
CA SER A 15 -19.53 1.44 -4.12
C SER A 15 -18.84 2.48 -5.02
N PHE A 16 -17.85 2.02 -5.80
CA PHE A 16 -17.17 2.86 -6.79
C PHE A 16 -18.07 3.23 -7.99
N GLU A 17 -19.16 2.51 -8.22
CA GLU A 17 -20.16 2.86 -9.25
C GLU A 17 -20.97 4.09 -8.84
N VAL A 18 -21.36 4.17 -7.56
CA VAL A 18 -22.11 5.32 -7.03
C VAL A 18 -21.22 6.56 -6.92
N ARG A 19 -19.98 6.36 -6.46
CA ARG A 19 -18.96 7.42 -6.36
C ARG A 19 -17.62 6.91 -6.88
N PRO A 20 -17.13 7.43 -8.02
CA PRO A 20 -15.84 7.05 -8.58
C PRO A 20 -14.70 7.19 -7.58
N PHE A 21 -13.65 6.41 -7.80
CA PHE A 21 -12.39 6.49 -7.06
C PHE A 21 -11.84 7.92 -7.06
N ASN A 22 -11.35 8.37 -5.92
CA ASN A 22 -10.87 9.73 -5.73
C ASN A 22 -9.56 9.82 -4.93
N ALA A 23 -9.04 11.03 -4.74
CA ALA A 23 -7.77 11.27 -4.07
C ALA A 23 -7.75 10.83 -2.59
N ILE A 24 -8.88 10.85 -1.88
CA ILE A 24 -8.96 10.38 -0.49
C ILE A 24 -8.93 8.85 -0.45
N ASP A 25 -9.59 8.18 -1.40
CA ASP A 25 -9.48 6.71 -1.53
C ASP A 25 -8.03 6.30 -1.80
N ALA A 26 -7.33 7.01 -2.69
CA ALA A 26 -5.90 6.81 -2.94
C ALA A 26 -5.06 7.03 -1.69
N LEU A 27 -5.36 8.08 -0.90
CA LEU A 27 -4.65 8.35 0.36
C LEU A 27 -4.84 7.25 1.40
N VAL A 28 -6.05 6.65 1.49
CA VAL A 28 -6.27 5.46 2.32
C VAL A 28 -5.35 4.33 1.86
N LEU A 29 -5.31 4.02 0.56
CA LEU A 29 -4.42 2.97 0.04
C LEU A 29 -2.94 3.27 0.28
N CYS A 30 -2.49 4.52 0.15
CA CYS A 30 -1.14 4.94 0.50
C CYS A 30 -0.84 4.69 1.98
N GLN A 31 -1.76 5.04 2.89
CA GLN A 31 -1.58 4.78 4.32
C GLN A 31 -1.49 3.27 4.60
N LEU A 32 -2.32 2.46 3.94
CA LEU A 32 -2.30 1.01 4.10
C LEU A 32 -1.02 0.36 3.55
N SER A 33 -0.37 0.96 2.55
CA SER A 33 0.89 0.44 1.98
C SER A 33 2.05 0.36 2.97
N TYR A 34 1.94 1.01 4.13
CA TYR A 34 2.90 0.93 5.21
C TYR A 34 2.80 -0.35 6.05
N LEU A 35 1.74 -1.13 5.91
CA LEU A 35 1.57 -2.39 6.62
C LEU A 35 2.46 -3.50 6.03
N ASN A 36 2.88 -4.42 6.89
CA ASN A 36 3.65 -5.56 6.45
C ASN A 36 2.77 -6.64 5.79
N PHE A 37 2.68 -6.59 4.46
CA PHE A 37 1.97 -7.56 3.64
C PHE A 37 2.81 -8.78 3.21
N PHE A 38 4.02 -8.95 3.76
CA PHE A 38 4.84 -10.14 3.50
C PHE A 38 4.05 -11.41 3.84
N ASP A 39 4.11 -12.41 2.95
CA ASP A 39 3.33 -13.65 3.00
C ASP A 39 1.78 -13.50 3.01
N ILE A 40 1.25 -12.31 2.74
CA ILE A 40 -0.20 -12.05 2.65
C ILE A 40 -0.60 -11.72 1.22
N VAL A 41 0.06 -10.72 0.62
CA VAL A 41 -0.26 -10.27 -0.73
C VAL A 41 0.73 -10.91 -1.70
N PRO A 42 0.25 -11.51 -2.82
CA PRO A 42 1.13 -12.09 -3.83
C PRO A 42 2.12 -11.06 -4.36
N THR A 43 3.37 -11.49 -4.56
CA THR A 43 4.42 -10.66 -5.18
C THR A 43 4.21 -10.48 -6.68
N GLN A 44 3.44 -11.38 -7.31
CA GLN A 44 3.16 -11.36 -8.75
C GLN A 44 1.78 -10.76 -9.05
N PHE A 45 1.52 -10.47 -10.33
CA PHE A 45 0.30 -9.77 -10.77
C PHE A 45 -0.81 -10.71 -11.30
N ASP A 46 -0.52 -11.99 -11.47
CA ASP A 46 -1.40 -13.04 -12.04
C ASP A 46 -2.42 -13.62 -11.03
N GLY A 47 -2.31 -13.23 -9.77
CA GLY A 47 -3.27 -13.51 -8.71
C GLY A 47 -3.50 -12.27 -7.85
N GLY A 48 -4.39 -12.38 -6.88
CA GLY A 48 -4.65 -11.31 -5.92
C GLY A 48 -5.46 -11.79 -4.74
N ILE A 49 -5.46 -10.99 -3.69
CA ILE A 49 -6.24 -11.22 -2.47
C ILE A 49 -7.09 -9.98 -2.19
N THR A 50 -8.34 -10.14 -1.77
CA THR A 50 -9.15 -8.96 -1.45
C THR A 50 -8.62 -8.27 -0.19
N LEU A 51 -8.82 -6.96 -0.10
CA LEU A 51 -8.46 -6.16 1.07
C LEU A 51 -9.10 -6.74 2.34
N ARG A 52 -10.31 -7.29 2.22
CA ARG A 52 -11.01 -8.01 3.30
C ARG A 52 -10.32 -9.30 3.73
N GLU A 53 -9.86 -10.12 2.79
CA GLU A 53 -9.14 -11.36 3.11
C GLU A 53 -7.75 -11.06 3.68
N ALA A 54 -7.03 -10.10 3.09
CA ALA A 54 -5.73 -9.65 3.58
C ALA A 54 -5.83 -9.17 5.04
N ALA A 55 -6.87 -8.42 5.40
CA ALA A 55 -7.09 -7.97 6.78
C ALA A 55 -7.35 -9.11 7.76
N ARG A 56 -8.05 -10.16 7.33
CA ARG A 56 -8.26 -11.36 8.18
C ARG A 56 -6.95 -12.09 8.44
N ILE A 57 -6.12 -12.27 7.42
CA ILE A 57 -4.81 -12.93 7.57
C ILE A 57 -3.89 -12.07 8.43
N TYR A 58 -3.84 -10.77 8.18
CA TYR A 58 -3.05 -9.81 8.95
C TYR A 58 -3.42 -9.86 10.44
N ALA A 59 -4.71 -9.81 10.77
CA ALA A 59 -5.19 -9.83 12.15
C ALA A 59 -5.02 -11.19 12.86
N ALA A 60 -4.85 -12.28 12.11
CA ALA A 60 -4.62 -13.61 12.68
C ALA A 60 -3.16 -13.80 13.17
N ASP A 61 -2.24 -12.95 12.74
CA ASP A 61 -0.85 -12.98 13.14
C ASP A 61 -0.57 -11.94 14.23
N SER A 62 -0.31 -12.42 15.45
CA SER A 62 -0.05 -11.55 16.61
C SER A 62 1.27 -10.76 16.52
N THR A 63 2.12 -11.06 15.54
CA THR A 63 3.34 -10.28 15.27
C THR A 63 3.09 -9.06 14.39
N ARG A 64 1.89 -8.93 13.83
CA ARG A 64 1.46 -7.79 13.02
C ARG A 64 0.57 -6.84 13.81
N GLY A 65 0.56 -5.57 13.42
CA GLY A 65 -0.18 -4.49 14.07
C GLY A 65 0.44 -4.04 15.39
N THR A 66 1.70 -4.41 15.67
CA THR A 66 2.40 -4.03 16.90
C THR A 66 3.12 -2.69 16.72
N PRO A 67 3.39 -1.94 17.80
CA PRO A 67 4.17 -0.70 17.71
C PRO A 67 5.54 -0.89 17.05
N GLU A 68 6.17 -2.05 17.22
CA GLU A 68 7.46 -2.37 16.63
C GLU A 68 7.41 -2.47 15.09
N GLU A 69 6.30 -2.92 14.51
CA GLU A 69 6.09 -2.93 13.06
C GLU A 69 6.06 -1.52 12.48
N PHE A 70 5.46 -0.58 13.22
CA PHE A 70 5.24 0.79 12.76
C PHE A 70 6.42 1.73 12.97
N GLY A 71 7.38 1.34 13.82
CA GLY A 71 8.52 2.18 14.15
C GLY A 71 8.08 3.53 14.74
N VAL A 72 8.82 4.59 14.43
CA VAL A 72 8.58 5.93 15.00
C VAL A 72 7.64 6.79 14.15
N PHE A 73 7.60 6.57 12.84
CA PHE A 73 6.91 7.49 11.90
C PHE A 73 5.55 7.00 11.42
N ILE A 74 5.28 5.70 11.47
CA ILE A 74 4.01 5.16 10.97
C ILE A 74 2.99 5.21 12.11
N ASN A 75 1.81 5.75 11.83
CA ASN A 75 0.75 5.83 12.83
C ASN A 75 0.22 4.41 13.17
N PRO A 76 0.26 3.95 14.43
CA PRO A 76 -0.25 2.63 14.80
C PRO A 76 -1.74 2.42 14.48
N LEU A 77 -2.52 3.51 14.37
CA LEU A 77 -3.92 3.47 13.93
C LEU A 77 -4.08 2.98 12.48
N THR A 78 -2.99 2.77 11.73
CA THR A 78 -3.03 2.19 10.38
C THR A 78 -3.62 0.79 10.38
N ALA A 79 -3.32 -0.04 11.39
CA ALA A 79 -3.93 -1.38 11.50
C ALA A 79 -5.45 -1.30 11.75
N ASP A 80 -5.90 -0.35 12.57
CA ASP A 80 -7.34 -0.12 12.82
C ASP A 80 -8.04 0.43 11.58
N LEU A 81 -7.40 1.35 10.85
CA LEU A 81 -7.88 1.86 9.57
C LEU A 81 -8.02 0.73 8.56
N PHE A 82 -7.04 -0.17 8.50
CA PHE A 82 -7.06 -1.32 7.61
C PHE A 82 -8.24 -2.25 7.88
N LYS A 83 -8.41 -2.64 9.15
CA LYS A 83 -9.53 -3.45 9.59
C LYS A 83 -10.86 -2.79 9.24
N THR A 84 -11.00 -1.49 9.53
CA THR A 84 -12.23 -0.74 9.25
C THR A 84 -12.50 -0.70 7.74
N ALA A 85 -11.50 -0.35 6.92
CA ALA A 85 -11.62 -0.27 5.46
C ALA A 85 -12.00 -1.63 4.85
N ALA A 86 -11.34 -2.70 5.30
CA ALA A 86 -11.61 -4.08 4.89
C ALA A 86 -13.07 -4.51 5.08
N GLU A 87 -13.74 -3.98 6.09
CA GLU A 87 -15.13 -4.32 6.40
C GLU A 87 -16.13 -3.61 5.49
N THR A 88 -15.75 -2.48 4.89
CA THR A 88 -16.62 -1.63 4.07
C THR A 88 -16.96 -2.20 2.69
N GLU A 89 -18.06 -1.72 2.10
CA GLU A 89 -18.42 -2.02 0.71
C GLU A 89 -17.41 -1.39 -0.27
N ARG A 90 -17.00 -0.16 0.01
CA ARG A 90 -16.10 0.62 -0.85
C ARG A 90 -14.73 -0.03 -1.02
N PHE A 91 -14.10 -0.49 0.05
CA PHE A 91 -12.71 -0.96 0.00
C PHE A 91 -12.56 -2.47 0.08
N GLY A 92 -13.49 -3.18 0.71
CA GLY A 92 -13.29 -4.59 1.08
C GLY A 92 -13.07 -5.53 -0.12
N SER A 93 -13.61 -5.20 -1.29
CA SER A 93 -13.48 -5.98 -2.53
C SER A 93 -12.31 -5.56 -3.43
N ILE A 94 -11.52 -4.55 -3.04
CA ILE A 94 -10.31 -4.18 -3.76
C ILE A 94 -9.34 -5.35 -3.73
N LEU A 95 -8.84 -5.78 -4.90
CA LEU A 95 -7.86 -6.84 -5.01
C LEU A 95 -6.45 -6.26 -4.90
N LEU A 96 -5.68 -6.75 -3.94
CA LEU A 96 -4.27 -6.43 -3.74
C LEU A 96 -3.40 -7.48 -4.43
N LYS A 97 -2.40 -7.02 -5.18
CA LYS A 97 -1.44 -7.86 -5.91
C LYS A 97 -0.12 -7.13 -6.12
N GLY A 98 0.91 -7.87 -6.54
CA GLY A 98 2.21 -7.30 -6.85
C GLY A 98 2.88 -6.63 -5.65
N PHE A 99 2.79 -7.19 -4.45
CA PHE A 99 3.44 -6.56 -3.29
C PHE A 99 4.96 -6.76 -3.36
N VAL A 100 5.70 -5.67 -3.20
CA VAL A 100 7.16 -5.66 -3.13
C VAL A 100 7.62 -4.77 -1.99
N ASN A 101 8.65 -5.22 -1.27
CA ASN A 101 9.35 -4.47 -0.22
C ASN A 101 10.84 -4.83 -0.24
N GLU A 102 11.63 -3.99 -0.90
CA GLU A 102 13.06 -4.16 -1.14
C GLU A 102 13.86 -3.13 -0.36
N ILE A 103 14.79 -3.61 0.47
CA ILE A 103 15.75 -2.78 1.19
C ILE A 103 17.15 -3.29 0.87
N ASP A 104 17.94 -2.49 0.15
CA ASP A 104 19.34 -2.79 -0.18
C ASP A 104 20.24 -1.68 0.35
N ARG A 105 20.99 -1.99 1.42
CA ARG A 105 21.92 -1.06 2.07
C ARG A 105 23.18 -0.78 1.25
N ASN A 106 23.57 -1.67 0.36
CA ASN A 106 24.78 -1.49 -0.46
C ASN A 106 24.47 -0.59 -1.66
N ALA A 107 23.26 -0.72 -2.21
CA ALA A 107 22.78 0.11 -3.31
C ALA A 107 22.15 1.43 -2.86
N ASP A 108 21.93 1.64 -1.55
CA ASP A 108 21.17 2.78 -1.01
C ASP A 108 19.73 2.83 -1.56
N LYS A 109 19.06 1.67 -1.59
CA LYS A 109 17.72 1.50 -2.14
C LYS A 109 16.73 1.11 -1.06
N GLN A 110 15.63 1.84 -0.98
CA GLN A 110 14.40 1.45 -0.32
C GLN A 110 13.25 1.60 -1.33
N PHE A 111 12.62 0.49 -1.68
CA PHE A 111 11.51 0.50 -2.62
C PHE A 111 10.41 -0.44 -2.15
N ALA A 112 9.20 0.08 -2.03
CA ALA A 112 8.03 -0.75 -1.77
C ALA A 112 6.83 -0.26 -2.56
N ALA A 113 6.07 -1.21 -3.10
CA ALA A 113 4.90 -0.93 -3.91
C ALA A 113 3.85 -2.04 -3.77
N ILE A 114 2.61 -1.67 -4.05
CA ILE A 114 1.46 -2.59 -4.11
C ILE A 114 0.48 -2.08 -5.15
N THR A 115 -0.20 -2.99 -5.85
CA THR A 115 -1.23 -2.63 -6.82
C THR A 115 -2.59 -3.02 -6.29
N ALA A 116 -3.49 -2.04 -6.25
CA ALA A 116 -4.88 -2.19 -5.87
C ALA A 116 -5.77 -2.16 -7.12
N VAL A 117 -6.42 -3.28 -7.43
CA VAL A 117 -7.38 -3.40 -8.52
C VAL A 117 -8.78 -3.19 -7.98
N LEU A 118 -9.42 -2.13 -8.46
CA LEU A 118 -10.79 -1.77 -8.11
C LEU A 118 -11.77 -2.74 -8.80
N PRO A 119 -12.93 -3.04 -8.19
CA PRO A 119 -13.95 -3.92 -8.78
C PRO A 119 -14.41 -3.56 -10.19
N MET A 120 -14.24 -2.29 -10.59
CA MET A 120 -14.60 -1.76 -11.91
C MET A 120 -13.50 -1.92 -12.98
N GLY A 121 -12.42 -2.65 -12.69
CA GLY A 121 -11.32 -2.91 -13.64
C GLY A 121 -10.28 -1.79 -13.74
N CYS A 122 -10.31 -0.78 -12.86
CA CYS A 122 -9.24 0.22 -12.78
C CYS A 122 -8.19 -0.22 -11.75
N ALA A 123 -6.90 -0.05 -12.07
CA ALA A 123 -5.80 -0.32 -11.13
C ALA A 123 -5.22 0.99 -10.58
N CYS A 124 -4.86 0.97 -9.30
CA CYS A 124 -4.11 2.01 -8.61
C CYS A 124 -2.78 1.42 -8.14
N VAL A 125 -1.68 1.90 -8.72
CA VAL A 125 -0.33 1.57 -8.26
C VAL A 125 0.03 2.50 -7.10
N VAL A 126 0.42 1.92 -5.98
CA VAL A 126 0.74 2.64 -4.74
C VAL A 126 2.20 2.40 -4.40
N TYR A 127 2.99 3.48 -4.41
CA TYR A 127 4.37 3.46 -3.89
C TYR A 127 4.36 3.89 -2.43
N ARG A 128 5.04 3.12 -1.57
CA ARG A 128 5.22 3.48 -0.16
C ARG A 128 6.24 4.61 -0.06
N GLY A 129 5.97 5.59 0.79
CA GLY A 129 6.94 6.63 1.11
C GLY A 129 8.04 6.14 2.07
N THR A 130 8.93 7.05 2.42
CA THR A 130 10.08 6.77 3.32
C THR A 130 9.64 6.36 4.72
N ASP A 131 10.32 5.37 5.30
CA ASP A 131 10.12 4.90 6.67
C ASP A 131 11.22 5.45 7.62
N ASP A 132 11.36 4.88 8.81
CA ASP A 132 12.35 5.33 9.80
C ASP A 132 13.75 4.69 9.62
N THR A 133 13.98 3.98 8.51
CA THR A 133 15.27 3.35 8.26
C THR A 133 16.31 4.37 7.77
N ILE A 134 17.57 4.16 8.19
CA ILE A 134 18.71 4.98 7.72
C ILE A 134 18.88 4.89 6.20
N THR A 135 18.52 3.75 5.58
CA THR A 135 18.56 3.60 4.12
C THR A 135 17.59 4.55 3.44
N GLY A 136 16.33 4.60 3.89
CA GLY A 136 15.32 5.52 3.34
C GLY A 136 15.73 6.98 3.48
N TRP A 137 16.20 7.39 4.66
CA TRP A 137 16.67 8.76 4.90
C TRP A 137 17.90 9.12 4.05
N LYS A 138 18.79 8.17 3.80
CA LYS A 138 19.94 8.38 2.91
C LYS A 138 19.46 8.58 1.47
N GLU A 139 18.52 7.78 1.01
CA GLU A 139 17.93 7.91 -0.33
C GLU A 139 17.19 9.25 -0.49
N ASP A 140 16.44 9.71 0.52
CA ASP A 140 15.82 11.05 0.55
C ASP A 140 16.86 12.17 0.38
N CYS A 141 18.02 12.05 1.01
CA CYS A 141 19.12 13.02 0.81
C CYS A 141 19.65 12.97 -0.64
N LEU A 142 19.75 11.79 -1.24
CA LEU A 142 20.23 11.61 -2.60
C LEU A 142 19.28 12.20 -3.65
N LEU A 143 17.98 12.32 -3.37
CA LEU A 143 17.01 13.02 -4.23
C LEU A 143 17.36 14.49 -4.48
N SER A 144 18.16 15.12 -3.60
CA SER A 144 18.64 16.50 -3.81
C SER A 144 19.73 16.61 -4.89
N LEU A 145 20.26 15.47 -5.36
CA LEU A 145 21.27 15.39 -6.41
C LEU A 145 20.62 15.17 -7.78
N SER A 146 21.37 15.47 -8.85
CA SER A 146 20.84 15.33 -10.23
C SER A 146 20.84 13.90 -10.77
N ALA A 147 21.49 12.96 -10.07
CA ALA A 147 21.54 11.56 -10.49
C ALA A 147 20.26 10.82 -10.04
N PRO A 148 19.72 9.90 -10.86
CA PRO A 148 18.60 9.07 -10.44
C PRO A 148 19.02 8.15 -9.28
N ILE A 149 18.15 8.01 -8.28
CA ILE A 149 18.29 7.03 -7.19
C ILE A 149 17.82 5.64 -7.66
N PRO A 150 18.28 4.54 -7.02
CA PRO A 150 17.95 3.18 -7.45
C PRO A 150 16.47 2.83 -7.43
N SER A 151 15.65 3.48 -6.59
CA SER A 151 14.19 3.26 -6.59
C SER A 151 13.49 3.84 -7.82
N HIS A 152 14.07 4.80 -8.55
CA HIS A 152 13.47 5.35 -9.77
C HIS A 152 13.31 4.31 -10.90
N PRO A 153 14.36 3.57 -11.32
CA PRO A 153 14.18 2.50 -12.30
C PRO A 153 13.29 1.37 -11.75
N ALA A 154 13.39 1.03 -10.46
CA ALA A 154 12.52 0.02 -9.85
C ALA A 154 11.03 0.40 -9.93
N ALA A 155 10.69 1.67 -9.71
CA ALA A 155 9.33 2.18 -9.87
C ALA A 155 8.86 2.11 -11.33
N ALA A 156 9.73 2.43 -12.30
CA ALA A 156 9.40 2.34 -13.72
C ALA A 156 9.17 0.88 -14.17
N ASP A 157 10.02 -0.04 -13.72
CA ASP A 157 9.89 -1.48 -14.01
C ASP A 157 8.61 -2.05 -13.37
N TYR A 158 8.33 -1.68 -12.12
CA TYR A 158 7.11 -2.08 -11.43
C TYR A 158 5.85 -1.57 -12.15
N LEU A 159 5.82 -0.30 -12.53
CA LEU A 159 4.69 0.29 -13.25
C LEU A 159 4.45 -0.42 -14.58
N SER A 160 5.53 -0.73 -15.31
CA SER A 160 5.45 -1.43 -16.59
C SER A 160 4.86 -2.84 -16.41
N ALA A 161 5.36 -3.61 -15.44
CA ALA A 161 4.82 -4.92 -15.12
C ALA A 161 3.34 -4.85 -14.70
N ALA A 162 2.99 -3.89 -13.83
CA ALA A 162 1.60 -3.67 -13.40
C ALA A 162 0.68 -3.31 -14.58
N ALA A 163 1.12 -2.45 -15.50
CA ALA A 163 0.34 -2.05 -16.66
C ALA A 163 0.08 -3.22 -17.63
N GLU A 164 1.02 -4.16 -17.74
CA GLU A 164 0.88 -5.33 -18.62
C GLU A 164 -0.08 -6.40 -18.08
N THR A 165 -0.21 -6.53 -16.75
CA THR A 165 -0.88 -7.70 -16.13
C THR A 165 -1.93 -7.39 -15.08
N ALA A 166 -2.01 -6.17 -14.54
CA ALA A 166 -2.88 -5.92 -13.38
C ALA A 166 -4.39 -5.93 -13.71
N VAL A 167 -4.77 -5.60 -14.96
CA VAL A 167 -6.17 -5.42 -15.42
C VAL A 167 -6.63 -6.53 -16.38
N ALA A 168 -5.76 -7.49 -16.70
CA ALA A 168 -6.08 -8.64 -17.54
C ALA A 168 -6.94 -9.65 -16.78
#